data_AF-A0A2V3JBL1-F1
#
_entry.id   AF-A0A2V3JBL1-F1
#
_cell.length_a   1.000
_cell.length_b   1.000
_cell.length_c   1.000
_cell.angle_alpha   90.00
_cell.angle_beta   90.00
_cell.angle_gamma   90.00
#
_symmetry.space_group_name_H-M   'P 1'
#
loop_
_entity.id
_entity.type
_entity.pdbx_description
1 polymer ?
#
loop_
_entity_poly.entity_id
_entity_poly.type
_entity_poly.pdbx_seq_one_letter_code
_entity_poly.pdbx_strand_id
1 'polypeptide(L)' 'MNKTEIGSATAKGGFVNEKSICKKFNSWKKDKEAQIWLRIMGYKVEKIDSVEAIQIPTRIKKSEIEKFGISEEDFEG' A
#
# COMPACT_ATOMS: atom_id res chain seq x y z
N MET A 1 -1.72 18.92 -27.58
CA MET A 1 -1.54 18.28 -26.27
C MET A 1 -1.98 16.82 -26.38
N ASN A 2 -1.08 15.89 -26.11
CA ASN A 2 -1.27 14.46 -26.40
C ASN A 2 -1.96 13.78 -25.20
N LYS A 3 -3.11 13.11 -25.42
CA LYS A 3 -3.92 12.48 -24.36
C LYS A 3 -3.12 11.44 -23.54
N THR A 4 -2.05 10.92 -24.12
CA THR A 4 -1.11 9.95 -23.51
C THR A 4 -0.32 10.55 -22.33
N GLU A 5 0.02 11.83 -22.37
CA GLU A 5 0.81 12.47 -21.29
C GLU A 5 -0.04 12.72 -20.04
N ILE A 6 -1.32 13.07 -20.23
CA ILE A 6 -2.28 13.23 -19.14
C ILE A 6 -2.57 11.88 -18.49
N GLY A 7 -2.79 10.82 -19.29
CA GLY A 7 -2.96 9.46 -18.75
C GLY A 7 -1.75 8.97 -17.94
N SER A 8 -0.53 9.29 -18.40
CA SER A 8 0.72 8.93 -17.70
C SER A 8 0.93 9.73 -16.41
N ALA A 9 0.62 11.02 -16.39
CA ALA A 9 0.71 11.86 -15.20
C ALA A 9 -0.36 11.50 -14.14
N THR A 10 -1.59 11.19 -14.56
CA THR A 10 -2.68 10.77 -13.66
C THR A 10 -2.44 9.37 -13.09
N ALA A 11 -1.92 8.42 -13.88
CA ALA A 11 -1.53 7.10 -13.37
C ALA A 11 -0.30 7.17 -12.44
N LYS A 12 0.73 7.95 -12.79
CA LYS A 12 1.87 8.20 -11.89
C LYS A 12 1.44 8.86 -10.58
N GLY A 13 0.44 9.76 -10.60
CA GLY A 13 -0.14 10.35 -9.40
C GLY A 13 -0.78 9.33 -8.45
N GLY A 14 -1.45 8.31 -9.00
CA GLY A 14 -2.03 7.19 -8.23
C GLY A 14 -0.95 6.31 -7.56
N PHE A 15 0.12 5.95 -8.28
CA PHE A 15 1.21 5.12 -7.73
C PHE A 15 2.13 5.86 -6.75
N VAL A 16 2.32 7.17 -6.93
CA VAL A 16 2.97 8.02 -5.93
C VAL A 16 2.16 8.03 -4.64
N ASN A 17 0.83 7.94 -4.74
CA ASN A 17 -0.05 7.84 -3.58
C ASN A 17 0.18 6.53 -2.81
N GLU A 18 0.29 5.38 -3.48
CA GLU A 18 0.54 4.09 -2.82
C GLU A 18 1.86 4.06 -2.05
N LYS A 19 2.97 4.51 -2.67
CA LYS A 19 4.25 4.58 -1.97
C LYS A 19 4.20 5.54 -0.78
N SER A 20 3.45 6.64 -0.91
CA SER A 20 3.22 7.58 0.18
C SER A 20 2.40 6.93 1.30
N ILE A 21 1.35 6.17 0.97
CA ILE A 21 0.51 5.44 1.92
C ILE A 21 1.34 4.37 2.66
N CYS A 22 2.16 3.57 1.96
CA CYS A 22 3.07 2.63 2.60
C CYS A 22 4.01 3.33 3.59
N LYS A 23 4.57 4.49 3.22
CA LYS A 23 5.41 5.29 4.14
C LYS A 23 4.63 5.76 5.37
N LYS A 24 3.37 6.17 5.21
CA LYS A 24 2.50 6.58 6.32
C LYS A 24 2.24 5.42 7.27
N PHE A 25 1.86 4.25 6.75
CA PHE A 25 1.67 3.05 7.56
C PHE A 25 2.96 2.60 8.26
N ASN A 26 4.10 2.59 7.58
CA ASN A 26 5.39 2.27 8.22
C ASN A 26 5.80 3.32 9.27
N SER A 27 5.26 4.54 9.17
CA SER A 27 5.46 5.63 10.14
C SER A 27 4.30 5.80 11.12
N TRP A 28 3.38 4.83 11.23
CA TRP A 28 2.11 4.97 11.96
C TRP A 28 2.25 5.46 13.40
N LYS A 29 3.36 5.17 14.08
CA LYS A 29 3.62 5.67 15.43
C LYS A 29 3.64 7.21 15.50
N LYS A 30 4.05 7.87 14.42
CA LYS A 30 4.15 9.34 14.30
C LYS A 30 3.14 9.94 13.31
N ASP A 31 2.61 9.15 12.38
CA ASP A 31 1.65 9.62 11.38
C ASP A 31 0.21 9.49 11.89
N LYS A 32 -0.46 10.64 12.08
CA LYS A 32 -1.82 10.70 12.63
C LYS A 32 -2.87 10.15 11.66
N GLU A 33 -2.68 10.30 10.35
CA GLU A 33 -3.61 9.76 9.35
C GLU A 33 -3.57 8.24 9.35
N ALA A 34 -2.38 7.66 9.39
CA ALA A 34 -2.22 6.20 9.50
C ALA A 34 -2.88 5.65 10.76
N GLN A 35 -2.76 6.33 11.91
CA GLN A 35 -3.46 5.92 13.14
C GLN A 35 -4.98 6.01 13.01
N ILE A 36 -5.51 7.01 12.30
CA ILE A 36 -6.94 7.12 12.03
C ILE A 36 -7.40 5.94 11.17
N TRP A 37 -6.68 5.62 10.10
CA TRP A 37 -7.00 4.47 9.25
C TRP A 37 -6.97 3.15 10.02
N LEU A 38 -5.96 2.92 10.86
CA LEU A 38 -5.88 1.74 11.73
C LEU A 38 -7.09 1.64 12.67
N ARG A 39 -7.55 2.75 13.25
CA ARG A 39 -8.77 2.78 14.08
C ARG A 39 -10.04 2.49 13.27
N ILE A 40 -10.17 3.06 12.06
CA ILE A 40 -11.29 2.81 11.15
C ILE A 40 -11.35 1.32 10.78
N MET A 41 -10.19 0.69 10.57
CA MET A 41 -10.07 -0.76 10.34
C MET A 41 -10.31 -1.61 11.60
N GLY A 42 -10.60 -1.01 12.75
CA GLY A 42 -10.94 -1.70 13.99
C GLY A 42 -9.75 -2.04 14.90
N TYR A 43 -8.53 -1.60 14.56
CA TYR A 43 -7.36 -1.83 15.40
C TYR A 43 -7.28 -0.81 16.55
N LYS A 44 -6.92 -1.31 17.73
CA LYS A 44 -6.53 -0.48 18.86
C LYS A 44 -5.06 -0.12 18.71
N VAL A 45 -4.77 1.10 18.26
CA VAL A 45 -3.42 1.61 17.96
C VAL A 45 -2.41 1.37 19.10
N GLU A 46 -2.86 1.44 20.36
CA GLU A 46 -2.04 1.17 21.55
C GLU A 46 -1.62 -0.30 21.74
N LYS A 47 -2.31 -1.24 21.08
CA LYS A 47 -2.06 -2.68 21.14
C LYS A 47 -1.29 -3.22 19.94
N ILE A 48 -0.92 -2.34 19.00
CA ILE A 48 -0.21 -2.75 17.78
C ILE A 48 1.28 -2.82 18.09
N ASP A 49 1.86 -4.01 17.99
CA ASP A 49 3.28 -4.23 18.19
C ASP A 49 4.11 -3.70 17.00
N SER A 50 3.68 -4.05 15.78
CA SER A 50 4.31 -3.63 14.53
C SER A 50 3.29 -3.42 13.41
N VAL A 51 3.64 -2.56 12.45
CA VAL A 51 2.95 -2.42 11.16
C VAL A 51 4.03 -2.38 10.11
N GLU A 52 3.85 -3.21 9.08
CA GLU A 52 4.68 -3.22 7.89
C GLU A 52 3.76 -3.09 6.67
N ALA A 53 4.03 -2.10 5.84
CA ALA A 53 3.33 -1.86 4.59
C ALA A 53 4.33 -1.95 3.44
N ILE A 54 4.10 -2.92 2.56
CA ILE A 54 4.93 -3.20 1.40
C ILE A 54 4.13 -2.84 0.15
N GLN A 55 4.77 -2.13 -0.78
CA GLN A 55 4.16 -1.82 -2.07
C GLN A 55 4.24 -3.07 -2.96
N ILE A 56 3.09 -3.59 -3.36
CA ILE A 56 3.02 -4.70 -4.32
C ILE A 56 3.09 -4.12 -5.74
N PRO A 57 4.03 -4.57 -6.58
CA PRO A 57 4.10 -4.11 -7.97
C PRO A 57 2.87 -4.62 -8.75
N THR A 58 2.36 -3.77 -9.64
CA THR A 58 1.20 -4.09 -10.51
C THR A 58 1.41 -5.30 -11.41
N ARG A 59 2.66 -5.69 -11.65
CA ARG A 59 3.02 -6.94 -12.31
C ARG A 59 4.01 -7.66 -11.42
N ILE A 60 3.58 -8.80 -10.90
CA ILE A 60 4.41 -9.71 -10.14
C ILE A 60 4.34 -11.07 -10.80
N LYS A 61 5.48 -11.77 -10.89
CA LYS A 61 5.48 -13.17 -11.31
C LYS A 61 4.93 -14.00 -10.17
N LYS A 62 4.13 -15.02 -10.49
CA LYS A 62 3.54 -15.94 -9.50
C LYS A 62 4.60 -16.52 -8.54
N SER A 63 5.77 -16.87 -9.08
CA SER A 63 6.95 -17.35 -8.33
C SER A 63 7.60 -16.34 -7.37
N GLU A 64 7.18 -15.07 -7.40
CA GLU A 64 7.71 -14.01 -6.54
C GLU A 64 6.68 -13.50 -5.53
N ILE A 65 5.43 -13.98 -5.58
CA ILE A 65 4.33 -13.57 -4.69
C ILE A 65 4.62 -13.98 -3.24
N GLU A 66 5.17 -15.17 -3.03
CA GLU A 66 5.57 -15.67 -1.70
C GLU A 66 6.57 -14.75 -0.99
N LYS A 67 7.40 -14.02 -1.75
CA LYS A 67 8.38 -13.06 -1.19
C LYS A 67 7.72 -11.88 -0.48
N PHE A 68 6.45 -11.62 -0.77
CA PHE A 68 5.66 -10.55 -0.17
C PHE A 68 4.67 -11.07 0.89
N GLY A 69 4.75 -12.35 1.26
CA GLY A 69 3.87 -12.96 2.24
C GLY A 69 2.42 -13.14 1.76
N ILE A 70 2.20 -13.12 0.44
CA ILE A 70 0.89 -13.29 -0.19
C ILE A 70 0.79 -14.74 -0.65
N SER A 71 -0.37 -15.38 -0.44
CA SER A 71 -0.62 -16.73 -0.96
C SER A 71 -1.14 -16.65 -2.41
N GLU A 72 -0.98 -17.73 -3.18
CA GLU A 72 -1.53 -17.75 -4.55
C GLU A 72 -3.05 -17.58 -4.58
N GLU A 73 -3.74 -17.98 -3.50
CA GLU A 73 -5.20 -17.89 -3.34
C GLU A 73 -5.68 -16.43 -3.20
N ASP A 74 -4.85 -15.55 -2.64
CA ASP A 74 -5.16 -14.12 -2.47
C ASP A 74 -5.10 -13.32 -3.78
N PHE A 75 -4.57 -13.90 -4.86
CA PHE A 75 -4.35 -13.22 -6.15
C PHE A 75 -5.48 -13.46 -7.17
N GLU A 76 -6.36 -14.44 -6.96
CA GLU A 76 -7.43 -14.82 -7.91
C GLU A 76 -8.85 -14.35 -7.50
N GLY A 77 -8.95 -13.15 -6.89
CA GLY A 77 -10.21 -12.50 -6.53
C GLY A 77 -10.73 -11.49 -7.55
#